data_AF-A0AB38JVS1-F1
#
_entry.id   AF-A0AB38JVS1-F1
#
_cell.length_a   1.000
_cell.length_b   1.000
_cell.length_c   1.000
_cell.angle_alpha   90.00
_cell.angle_beta   90.00
_cell.angle_gamma   90.00
#
_symmetry.space_group_name_H-M   'P 1'
#
loop_
_entity.id
_entity.type
_entity.pdbx_description
1 polymer ?
#
loop_
_entity_poly.entity_id
_entity_poly.type
_entity_poly.pdbx_seq_one_letter_code
_entity_poly.pdbx_strand_id
1 'polypeptide(L)' 'GIKTYYCHAYTPAERGSNERFNRNLRYFYPKGTYFEHISAQGLKTTLLEINQRPLKILDWQTPYQVMLTNLSKNSD' A
#
# COMPACT_ATOMS: atom_id res chain seq x y z
N GLY A 1 -20.58 -11.78 3.42
CA GLY A 1 -19.43 -11.50 4.31
C GLY A 1 -18.13 -11.66 3.54
N ILE A 2 -17.02 -11.12 4.04
CA ILE A 2 -15.69 -11.22 3.41
C ILE A 2 -14.88 -12.30 4.16
N LYS A 3 -14.16 -13.17 3.43
CA LYS A 3 -13.26 -14.16 4.07
C LYS A 3 -12.14 -13.43 4.81
N THR A 4 -11.92 -13.77 6.07
CA THR A 4 -10.90 -13.15 6.93
C THR A 4 -9.82 -14.17 7.26
N TYR A 5 -8.56 -13.73 7.22
CA TYR A 5 -7.39 -14.54 7.50
C TYR A 5 -6.51 -13.82 8.52
N TYR A 6 -5.88 -14.57 9.42
CA TYR A 6 -4.99 -14.04 10.46
C TYR A 6 -3.60 -14.68 10.35
N CYS A 7 -2.58 -13.89 10.66
CA CYS A 7 -1.21 -14.38 10.81
C CYS A 7 -1.01 -14.97 12.21
N HIS A 8 -0.08 -15.90 12.34
CA HIS A 8 0.38 -16.43 13.61
C HIS A 8 1.07 -15.34 14.43
N ALA A 9 0.95 -15.45 15.75
CA ALA A 9 1.61 -14.53 16.67
C ALA A 9 3.12 -14.55 16.48
N TYR A 10 3.76 -13.38 16.53
CA TYR A 10 5.21 -13.21 16.37
C TYR A 10 5.79 -13.69 15.02
N THR A 11 4.96 -13.81 13.97
CA THR A 11 5.41 -14.21 12.63
C THR A 11 5.25 -13.06 11.61
N PRO A 12 6.09 -12.00 11.67
CA PRO A 12 5.98 -10.84 10.78
C PRO A 12 6.15 -11.17 9.30
N ALA A 13 6.87 -12.25 8.98
CA ALA A 13 7.10 -12.69 7.60
C ALA A 13 5.80 -13.04 6.85
N GLU A 14 4.75 -13.49 7.55
CA GLU A 14 3.44 -13.80 6.94
C GLU A 14 2.72 -12.56 6.39
N ARG A 15 3.19 -11.37 6.75
CA ARG A 15 2.70 -10.07 6.28
C ARG A 15 3.80 -9.23 5.65
N GLY A 16 4.85 -9.87 5.13
CA GLY A 16 6.05 -9.20 4.59
C GLY A 16 5.75 -8.14 3.52
N SER A 17 4.76 -8.38 2.65
CA SER A 17 4.32 -7.41 1.65
C SER A 17 3.75 -6.12 2.28
N ASN A 18 2.94 -6.25 3.34
CA ASN A 18 2.39 -5.12 4.07
C ASN A 18 3.51 -4.34 4.78
N GLU A 19 4.47 -5.04 5.38
CA GLU A 19 5.62 -4.40 6.03
C GLU A 19 6.50 -3.65 5.04
N ARG A 20 6.76 -4.23 3.86
CA ARG A 20 7.47 -3.56 2.76
C ARG A 20 6.75 -2.31 2.29
N PHE A 21 5.43 -2.37 2.14
CA PHE A 21 4.63 -1.22 1.72
C PHE A 21 4.60 -0.12 2.78
N ASN A 22 4.46 -0.49 4.06
CA ASN A 22 4.45 0.47 5.18
C ASN A 22 5.74 1.29 5.28
N ARG A 23 6.88 0.78 4.80
CA ARG A 23 8.12 1.57 4.70
C ARG A 23 7.96 2.80 3.81
N ASN A 24 7.15 2.73 2.75
CA ASN A 24 6.88 3.88 1.89
C ASN A 24 6.13 4.97 2.66
N LEU A 25 5.12 4.61 3.45
CA LEU A 25 4.43 5.57 4.32
C LEU A 25 5.38 6.19 5.33
N ARG A 26 6.30 5.40 5.89
CA ARG A 26 7.29 5.89 6.87
C ARG A 26 8.34 6.84 6.29
N TYR A 27 8.54 6.83 4.97
CA TYR A 27 9.35 7.83 4.29
C TYR A 27 8.71 9.22 4.38
N PHE A 28 7.38 9.30 4.24
CA PHE A 28 6.63 10.57 4.33
C PHE A 28 6.25 10.95 5.77
N TYR A 29 5.96 9.95 6.60
CA TYR A 29 5.50 10.12 7.98
C TYR A 29 6.40 9.31 8.93
N PRO A 30 7.55 9.88 9.33
CA PRO A 30 8.50 9.24 10.21
C PRO A 30 7.88 8.73 11.52
N LYS A 31 8.64 7.93 12.26
CA LYS A 31 8.18 7.48 13.58
C LYS A 31 7.95 8.70 14.48
N GLY A 32 6.82 8.71 15.20
CA GLY A 32 6.41 9.85 16.03
C GLY A 32 5.47 10.84 15.33
N THR A 33 5.18 10.67 14.03
CA THR A 33 4.14 11.46 13.36
C THR A 33 2.76 11.13 13.93
N TYR A 34 2.06 12.15 14.43
CA TYR A 34 0.66 12.08 14.82
C TYR A 34 -0.23 12.16 13.58
N PHE A 35 -0.78 11.02 13.16
CA PHE A 35 -1.64 10.96 11.97
C PHE A 35 -2.94 11.77 12.12
N GLU A 36 -3.36 12.03 13.36
CA GLU A 36 -4.49 12.89 13.69
C GLU A 36 -4.32 14.33 13.19
N HIS A 37 -3.09 14.80 12.99
CA HIS A 37 -2.79 16.14 12.46
C HIS A 37 -2.60 16.16 10.94
N ILE A 38 -2.72 15.01 10.27
CA ILE A 38 -2.62 14.91 8.82
C ILE A 38 -4.03 15.04 8.25
N SER A 39 -4.23 16.03 7.38
CA SER A 39 -5.51 16.17 6.69
C SER A 39 -5.78 14.95 5.80
N ALA A 40 -7.05 14.55 5.69
CA ALA A 40 -7.44 13.45 4.81
C ALA A 40 -6.97 13.66 3.36
N GLN A 41 -7.01 14.92 2.89
CA GLN A 41 -6.52 15.28 1.57
C GLN A 41 -4.99 15.14 1.45
N GLY A 42 -4.24 15.54 2.47
CA GLY A 42 -2.79 15.36 2.50
C GLY A 42 -2.40 13.89 2.46
N LEU A 43 -3.06 13.06 3.28
CA LEU A 43 -2.85 11.61 3.26
C LEU A 43 -3.18 11.00 1.90
N LYS A 44 -4.28 11.43 1.27
CA LYS A 44 -4.67 10.97 -0.08
C LYS A 44 -3.62 11.32 -1.13
N THR A 45 -3.06 12.54 -1.08
CA THR A 45 -1.98 12.94 -1.99
C THR A 45 -0.75 12.05 -1.81
N THR A 46 -0.31 11.81 -0.56
CA THR A 46 0.81 10.91 -0.28
C THR A 46 0.56 9.49 -0.75
N LEU A 47 -0.64 8.95 -0.53
CA LEU A 47 -1.01 7.62 -1.02
C LEU A 47 -1.02 7.54 -2.55
N LEU A 48 -1.47 8.60 -3.22
CA LEU A 48 -1.43 8.69 -4.68
C LEU A 48 0.01 8.65 -5.18
N GLU A 49 0.92 9.44 -4.59
CA GLU A 49 2.33 9.41 -4.95
C GLU A 49 2.96 8.03 -4.74
N ILE A 50 2.65 7.35 -3.64
CA ILE A 50 3.15 5.99 -3.38
C ILE A 50 2.65 5.02 -4.47
N ASN A 51 1.36 5.09 -4.80
CA ASN A 51 0.73 4.18 -5.76
C ASN A 51 1.05 4.51 -7.23
N GLN A 52 1.51 5.72 -7.52
CA GLN A 52 1.97 6.16 -8.84
C GLN A 52 3.47 5.92 -9.06
N ARG A 53 4.22 5.42 -8.08
CA ARG A 53 5.64 5.09 -8.27
C ARG A 53 5.80 3.83 -9.11
N PRO A 54 6.52 3.88 -10.24
CA PRO A 54 6.92 2.70 -11.00
C PRO A 54 7.68 1.71 -10.12
N LEU A 55 7.31 0.43 -10.15
CA LEU A 55 8.01 -0.62 -9.42
C LEU A 55 8.67 -1.59 -10.40
N LYS A 56 9.97 -1.86 -10.21
CA LYS A 56 10.71 -2.85 -11.01
C LYS A 56 10.06 -4.24 -11.01
N ILE A 57 9.45 -4.65 -9.89
CA ILE A 57 8.76 -5.95 -9.77
C ILE A 57 7.46 -6.02 -10.60
N LEU A 58 6.96 -4.88 -11.08
CA LEU A 58 5.77 -4.75 -11.91
C LEU A 58 6.15 -4.37 -13.35
N ASP A 59 7.34 -4.75 -13.81
CA ASP A 59 7.87 -4.37 -15.13
C ASP A 59 7.84 -2.86 -15.37
N TRP A 60 8.19 -2.09 -14.32
CA TRP A 60 8.16 -0.63 -14.30
C TRP A 60 6.77 0.00 -14.46
N GLN A 61 5.70 -0.77 -14.30
CA GLN A 61 4.36 -0.23 -14.13
C GLN A 61 4.15 0.25 -12.69
N THR A 62 3.17 1.13 -12.53
CA THR A 62 2.74 1.62 -11.23
C THR A 62 1.75 0.63 -10.58
N PRO A 63 1.74 0.51 -9.24
CA PRO A 63 0.71 -0.24 -8.53
C PRO A 63 -0.72 0.14 -8.96
N TYR A 64 -0.96 1.44 -9.20
CA TYR A 64 -2.24 1.94 -9.66
C TYR A 64 -2.65 1.37 -11.03
N GLN A 65 -1.75 1.37 -12.02
CA GLN A 65 -2.02 0.81 -13.36
C GLN A 65 -2.30 -0.70 -13.31
N VAL A 66 -1.49 -1.45 -12.55
CA VAL A 66 -1.67 -2.90 -12.42
C VAL A 66 -3.01 -3.21 -11.74
N MET A 67 -3.38 -2.44 -10.71
CA MET A 67 -4.68 -2.58 -10.04
C MET A 67 -5.84 -2.37 -11.01
N LEU A 68 -5.83 -1.27 -11.79
CA LEU A 68 -6.89 -0.99 -12.77
C LEU A 68 -6.99 -2.09 -13.84
N THR A 69 -5.86 -2.53 -14.37
CA THR A 69 -5.80 -3.62 -15.36
C THR A 69 -6.36 -4.93 -14.81
N ASN A 70 -6.06 -5.27 -13.55
CA ASN A 70 -6.57 -6.50 -12.95
C ASN A 70 -8.07 -6.42 -12.63
N LEU A 71 -8.56 -5.24 -12.23
CA LEU A 71 -9.98 -5.04 -12.01
C LEU A 71 -10.78 -5.18 -13.31
N SER A 72 -10.29 -4.63 -14.42
CA SER A 72 -10.98 -4.77 -15.71
C SER A 72 -11.03 -6.22 -16.17
N LYS A 73 -9.93 -6.98 -16.04
CA LYS A 73 -9.86 -8.41 -16.40
C LYS A 73 -10.79 -9.31 -15.60
N ASN A 74 -11.07 -8.95 -14.35
CA ASN A 74 -11.96 -9.73 -13.47
C ASN A 74 -13.44 -9.29 -13.61
N SER A 75 -13.72 -8.31 -14.47
CA SER A 75 -15.08 -7.85 -14.79
C SER A 75 -15.65 -8.53 -16.04
N ASP A 76 -14.80 -9.23 -16.80
CA ASP A 76 -15.14 -10.11 -17.91
C ASP A 76 -15.35 -11.55 -17.40
#